data_AF-Q5TL94-F1
#
_entry.id   AF-Q5TL94-F1
#
_cell.length_a   1.000
_cell.length_b   1.000
_cell.length_c   1.000
_cell.angle_alpha   90.00
_cell.angle_beta   90.00
_cell.angle_gamma   90.00
#
_symmetry.space_group_name_H-M   'P 1'
#
loop_
_entity.id
_entity.type
_entity.pdbx_description
1 polymer ?
#
loop_
_entity_poly.entity_id
_entity_poly.type
_entity_poly.pdbx_seq_one_letter_code
_entity_poly.pdbx_strand_id
1 'polypeptide(L)'
;MANRAELMQRLSILPTQELLQYLKDETMLDIATRYFNKTIQPATTPAFQQPMIYHQKQKYQICDKAKRPLNAFMAFRSYYLKLWPDQQQKTASGFLTTLWNKEPFRNKWALIAKVY
;
A
#
# COMPACT_ATOMS: atom_id res chain seq x y z
N MET A 1 -35.81 16.86 -8.64
CA MET A 1 -34.49 16.20 -8.59
C MET A 1 -33.45 17.29 -8.83
N ALA A 2 -32.56 17.56 -7.88
CA ALA A 2 -31.58 18.63 -8.04
C ALA A 2 -30.65 18.33 -9.23
N ASN A 3 -30.44 19.32 -10.10
CA ASN A 3 -29.54 19.14 -11.24
C ASN A 3 -28.08 19.05 -10.72
N ARG A 4 -27.23 18.26 -11.39
CA ARG A 4 -25.82 18.11 -11.02
C ARG A 4 -25.12 19.47 -10.89
N ALA A 5 -25.45 20.42 -11.76
CA ALA A 5 -24.90 21.77 -11.74
C ALA A 5 -25.28 22.54 -10.46
N GLU A 6 -26.53 22.47 -10.04
CA GLU A 6 -27.01 23.12 -8.81
C GLU A 6 -26.36 22.51 -7.56
N LEU A 7 -26.19 21.18 -7.55
CA LEU A 7 -25.48 20.50 -6.47
C LEU A 7 -24.03 20.95 -6.38
N MET A 8 -23.32 21.07 -7.50
CA MET A 8 -21.93 21.56 -7.48
C MET A 8 -21.83 23.00 -6.99
N GLN A 9 -22.75 23.87 -7.41
CA GLN A 9 -22.77 25.26 -6.96
C GLN A 9 -23.06 25.39 -5.47
N ARG A 10 -23.93 24.54 -4.92
CA ARG A 10 -24.18 24.50 -3.47
C ARG A 10 -23.00 23.93 -2.70
N LEU A 11 -22.35 22.90 -3.23
CA LEU A 11 -21.17 22.29 -2.60
C LEU A 11 -19.94 23.21 -2.66
N SER A 12 -19.81 24.10 -3.64
CA SER A 12 -18.68 25.04 -3.72
C SER A 12 -18.72 26.15 -2.67
N ILE A 13 -19.88 26.40 -2.04
CA ILE A 13 -20.04 27.41 -1.00
C ILE A 13 -19.58 26.88 0.37
N LEU A 14 -19.56 25.55 0.54
CA LEU A 14 -19.18 24.89 1.79
C LEU A 14 -17.64 24.81 1.94
N PRO A 15 -17.11 24.93 3.16
CA PRO A 15 -15.69 24.75 3.41
C PRO A 15 -15.28 23.28 3.17
N THR A 16 -14.10 23.09 2.60
CA THR A 16 -13.57 21.78 2.21
C THR A 16 -13.53 20.77 3.37
N GLN A 17 -13.23 21.26 4.57
CA GLN A 17 -13.15 20.46 5.79
C GLN A 17 -14.50 19.85 6.18
N GLU A 18 -15.59 20.61 6.05
CA GLU A 18 -16.94 20.09 6.32
C GLU A 18 -17.33 19.05 5.26
N LEU A 19 -17.03 19.32 3.98
CA LEU A 19 -17.29 18.36 2.90
C LEU A 19 -16.57 17.02 3.13
N LEU A 20 -15.33 17.07 3.63
CA LEU A 20 -14.55 15.87 3.96
C LEU A 20 -15.17 15.08 5.13
N GLN A 21 -15.85 15.75 6.06
CA GLN A 21 -16.48 15.12 7.22
C GLN A 21 -17.79 14.39 6.87
N TYR A 22 -18.50 14.88 5.84
CA TYR A 22 -19.72 14.23 5.35
C TYR A 22 -19.45 13.12 4.32
N LEU A 23 -18.21 13.00 3.83
CA LEU A 23 -17.82 11.97 2.88
C LEU A 23 -17.61 10.63 3.59
N LYS A 24 -18.13 9.54 3.01
CA LYS A 24 -17.91 8.19 3.54
C LYS A 24 -16.46 7.76 3.29
N ASP A 25 -15.93 6.91 4.16
CA ASP A 25 -14.57 6.35 4.04
C ASP A 25 -14.34 5.64 2.69
N GLU A 26 -15.36 4.98 2.14
CA GLU A 26 -15.24 4.28 0.85
C GLU A 26 -15.10 5.26 -0.31
N THR A 27 -15.88 6.35 -0.30
CA THR A 27 -15.75 7.43 -1.30
C THR A 27 -14.42 8.17 -1.18
N MET A 28 -13.94 8.39 0.05
CA MET A 28 -12.61 8.96 0.30
C MET A 28 -11.49 8.08 -0.26
N LEU A 29 -11.60 6.77 -0.07
CA LEU A 29 -10.64 5.80 -0.59
C LEU A 29 -10.66 5.75 -2.13
N ASP A 30 -11.85 5.77 -2.74
CA ASP A 30 -12.00 5.79 -4.21
C ASP A 30 -11.40 7.07 -4.81
N ILE A 31 -11.66 8.23 -4.22
CA ILE A 31 -11.08 9.52 -4.64
C ILE A 31 -9.56 9.48 -4.54
N ALA A 32 -9.00 9.03 -3.41
CA ALA A 32 -7.56 8.92 -3.22
C ALA A 32 -6.94 7.98 -4.28
N THR A 33 -7.53 6.80 -4.47
CA THR A 33 -7.05 5.80 -5.46
C THR A 33 -7.02 6.38 -6.86
N ARG A 34 -8.09 7.08 -7.28
CA ARG A 34 -8.16 7.71 -8.60
C ARG A 34 -7.16 8.83 -8.76
N TYR A 35 -6.99 9.68 -7.75
CA TYR A 35 -6.06 10.81 -7.80
C TYR A 35 -4.61 10.31 -7.94
N PHE A 36 -4.18 9.40 -7.06
CA PHE A 36 -2.81 8.88 -7.07
C PHE A 36 -2.52 8.01 -8.31
N ASN A 37 -3.49 7.26 -8.81
CA ASN A 37 -3.32 6.52 -10.08
C ASN A 37 -3.28 7.45 -11.30
N LYS A 38 -3.97 8.60 -11.26
CA LYS A 38 -3.94 9.60 -12.33
C LYS A 38 -2.64 10.39 -12.35
N THR A 39 -2.00 10.60 -11.20
CA THR A 39 -0.71 11.30 -11.10
C THR A 39 0.50 10.43 -11.50
N ILE A 40 0.37 9.10 -11.57
CA ILE A 40 1.45 8.17 -12.01
C ILE A 40 1.27 7.80 -13.50
N GLN A 41 0.98 8.78 -14.35
CA GLN A 41 1.09 8.62 -15.81
C GLN A 41 2.17 9.54 -16.37
N PRO A 42 3.41 9.05 -16.59
CA PRO A 42 4.22 9.50 -17.70
C PRO A 42 3.83 8.69 -18.95
N ALA A 43 3.59 9.39 -20.05
CA ALA A 43 3.25 8.80 -21.34
C ALA A 43 4.35 7.85 -21.85
N THR A 44 4.03 6.57 -22.08
CA THR A 44 4.43 5.71 -23.24
C THR A 44 4.12 4.21 -22.98
N THR A 45 3.19 3.65 -23.78
CA THR A 45 3.14 2.35 -24.49
C THR A 45 3.95 1.11 -24.00
N PRO A 46 3.57 -0.15 -24.35
CA PRO A 46 2.35 -0.90 -24.02
C PRO A 46 2.64 -2.23 -23.26
N ALA A 47 1.57 -2.82 -22.71
CA ALA A 47 1.36 -4.25 -22.48
C ALA A 47 2.36 -5.03 -21.62
N PHE A 48 2.18 -4.99 -20.29
CA PHE A 48 2.20 -6.21 -19.47
C PHE A 48 1.20 -6.04 -18.33
N GLN A 49 0.06 -6.71 -18.48
CA GLN A 49 -0.96 -6.83 -17.44
C GLN A 49 -0.38 -7.63 -16.27
N GLN A 50 0.03 -6.94 -15.20
CA GLN A 50 -0.01 -7.52 -13.86
C GLN A 50 -0.55 -6.43 -12.92
N PRO A 51 -1.62 -6.71 -12.14
CA PRO A 51 -2.16 -5.74 -11.22
C PRO A 51 -1.12 -5.45 -10.15
N MET A 52 -0.49 -4.28 -10.25
CA MET A 52 0.36 -3.72 -9.21
C MET A 52 -0.54 -3.35 -8.04
N ILE A 53 -0.63 -4.27 -7.09
CA ILE A 53 -1.31 -4.04 -5.82
C ILE A 53 -0.43 -3.12 -4.97
N TYR A 54 -0.65 -1.82 -5.07
CA TYR A 54 -0.23 -0.87 -4.03
C TYR A 54 -1.30 -0.85 -2.93
N HIS A 55 -1.33 -1.88 -2.08
CA HIS A 55 -2.07 -1.80 -0.82
C HIS A 55 -1.09 -1.48 0.31
N GLN A 56 -0.72 -0.21 0.44
CA GLN A 56 -0.32 0.34 1.75
C GLN A 56 -1.61 0.57 2.57
N LYS A 57 -2.13 -0.52 3.13
CA LYS A 57 -2.90 -0.47 4.38
C LYS A 57 -2.19 -1.40 5.35
N GLN A 58 -1.25 -0.85 6.12
CA GLN A 58 -0.79 -1.50 7.34
C GLN A 58 -1.95 -1.45 8.35
N LYS A 59 -2.92 -2.33 8.17
CA LYS A 59 -3.69 -2.80 9.31
C LYS A 59 -2.75 -3.76 10.04
N TYR A 60 -2.40 -3.44 11.28
CA TYR A 60 -2.02 -4.45 12.27
C TYR A 60 -3.25 -5.37 12.47
N GLN A 61 -3.57 -6.21 11.47
CA GLN A 61 -4.48 -7.31 11.66
C GLN A 61 -3.66 -8.40 12.33
N ILE A 62 -3.78 -8.48 13.66
CA ILE A 62 -3.75 -9.77 14.35
C ILE A 62 -4.90 -10.54 13.69
N CYS A 63 -4.54 -11.36 12.71
CA CYS A 63 -5.47 -12.07 11.86
C CYS A 63 -5.35 -13.53 12.27
N ASP A 64 -6.22 -13.94 13.19
CA ASP A 64 -6.52 -15.32 13.62
C ASP A 64 -7.09 -16.17 12.47
N LYS A 65 -6.49 -16.08 11.29
CA LYS A 65 -6.69 -17.01 10.20
C LYS A 65 -5.38 -17.76 10.10
N ALA A 66 -5.40 -19.08 10.25
CA ALA A 66 -4.22 -19.94 10.16
C ALA A 66 -3.45 -19.68 8.86
N LYS A 67 -2.51 -18.73 8.93
CA LYS A 67 -1.58 -18.41 7.85
C LYS A 67 -0.53 -19.50 7.86
N ARG A 68 -0.07 -19.89 6.67
CA ARG A 68 1.08 -20.78 6.54
C ARG A 68 2.22 -20.27 7.44
N PRO A 69 2.99 -21.18 8.08
CA PRO A 69 4.08 -20.77 8.96
C PRO A 69 4.99 -19.77 8.24
N LEU A 70 5.25 -18.64 8.90
CA LEU A 70 6.05 -17.56 8.31
C LEU A 70 7.48 -18.07 8.09
N ASN A 71 8.00 -17.94 6.88
CA ASN A 71 9.39 -18.29 6.61
C ASN A 71 10.33 -17.19 7.16
N ALA A 72 11.54 -17.57 7.57
CA ALA A 72 12.62 -16.67 8.00
C ALA A 72 12.84 -15.49 7.03
N PHE A 73 12.82 -15.75 5.72
CA PHE A 73 12.98 -14.69 4.71
C PHE A 73 11.80 -13.70 4.69
N MET A 74 10.59 -14.15 4.98
CA MET A 74 9.42 -13.25 5.04
C MET A 74 9.46 -12.34 6.26
N ALA A 75 9.93 -12.85 7.41
CA ALA A 75 10.21 -12.04 8.59
C ALA A 75 11.29 -11.00 8.30
N PHE A 76 12.41 -11.43 7.72
CA PHE A 76 13.53 -10.57 7.29
C PHE A 76 13.06 -9.45 6.36
N ARG A 77 12.34 -9.81 5.28
CA ARG A 77 11.83 -8.88 4.28
C ARG A 77 10.91 -7.84 4.92
N SER A 78 10.00 -8.26 5.80
CA SER A 78 9.01 -7.37 6.41
C SER A 78 9.64 -6.35 7.38
N TYR A 79 10.75 -6.72 8.03
CA TYR A 79 11.50 -5.83 8.90
C TYR A 79 12.23 -4.74 8.12
N TYR A 80 13.04 -5.14 7.13
CA TYR A 80 13.89 -4.20 6.38
C TYR A 80 13.14 -3.40 5.32
N LEU A 81 12.03 -3.90 4.79
CA LEU A 81 11.22 -3.17 3.81
C LEU A 81 10.72 -1.81 4.35
N LYS A 82 10.56 -1.68 5.67
CA LYS A 82 10.16 -0.42 6.33
C LYS A 82 11.18 0.71 6.16
N LEU A 83 12.43 0.39 5.87
CA LEU A 83 13.49 1.37 5.65
C LEU A 83 13.39 2.07 4.29
N TRP A 84 12.61 1.52 3.36
CA TRP A 84 12.46 2.07 2.00
C TRP A 84 10.99 2.30 1.64
N PRO A 85 10.31 3.27 2.28
CA PRO A 85 8.91 3.56 2.02
C PRO A 85 8.65 4.13 0.62
N ASP A 86 9.63 4.86 0.06
CA ASP A 86 9.52 5.56 -1.23
C ASP A 86 10.14 4.77 -2.41
N GLN A 87 10.94 3.72 -2.10
CA GLN A 87 11.65 2.97 -3.13
C GLN A 87 10.71 1.99 -3.84
N GLN A 88 10.83 1.93 -5.17
CA GLN A 88 10.12 0.93 -5.97
C GLN A 88 10.42 -0.49 -5.46
N GLN A 89 9.36 -1.29 -5.25
CA GLN A 89 9.44 -2.64 -4.68
C GLN A 89 10.41 -3.55 -5.43
N LYS A 90 10.55 -3.39 -6.75
CA LYS A 90 11.49 -4.16 -7.58
C LYS A 90 12.93 -3.95 -7.13
N THR A 91 13.31 -2.69 -6.95
CA THR A 91 14.65 -2.29 -6.51
C THR A 91 14.89 -2.73 -5.06
N ALA A 92 13.94 -2.46 -4.15
CA ALA A 92 14.04 -2.89 -2.75
C ALA A 92 14.12 -4.43 -2.60
N SER A 93 13.36 -5.18 -3.41
CA SER A 93 13.39 -6.65 -3.37
C SER A 93 14.75 -7.22 -3.84
N GLY A 94 15.38 -6.59 -4.83
CA GLY A 94 16.73 -6.95 -5.27
C GLY A 94 17.76 -6.75 -4.16
N PHE A 95 17.70 -5.60 -3.46
CA PHE A 95 18.56 -5.33 -2.31
C PHE A 95 18.33 -6.32 -1.17
N LEU A 96 17.08 -6.60 -0.80
CA LEU A 96 16.74 -7.54 0.26
C LEU A 96 17.23 -8.96 -0.04
N THR A 97 17.19 -9.39 -1.30
CA THR A 97 17.70 -10.71 -1.70
C THR A 97 19.22 -10.77 -1.59
N THR A 98 19.91 -9.72 -2.05
CA THR A 98 21.37 -9.60 -1.90
C THR A 98 21.78 -9.57 -0.43
N LEU A 99 21.05 -8.82 0.40
CA LEU A 99 21.30 -8.72 1.83
C LEU A 99 21.05 -10.06 2.54
N TRP A 100 19.97 -10.75 2.20
CA TRP A 100 19.66 -12.10 2.70
C TRP A 100 20.76 -13.10 2.35
N ASN A 101 21.29 -13.04 1.13
CA ASN A 101 22.38 -13.91 0.71
C ASN A 101 23.65 -13.72 1.55
N LYS A 102 23.91 -12.48 1.98
CA LYS A 102 25.04 -12.12 2.85
C LYS A 102 24.75 -12.21 4.35
N GLU A 103 23.53 -12.53 4.75
CA GLU A 103 23.13 -12.55 6.17
C GLU A 103 23.70 -13.80 6.88
N PRO A 104 24.68 -13.65 7.81
CA PRO A 104 25.19 -14.78 8.60
C PRO A 104 24.17 -15.30 9.63
N PHE A 105 23.21 -14.47 10.07
CA PHE A 105 22.32 -14.82 11.19
C PHE A 105 20.93 -15.30 10.76
N ARG A 106 20.83 -16.12 9.71
CA ARG A 106 19.54 -16.64 9.22
C ARG A 106 18.75 -17.43 10.27
N ASN A 107 19.45 -18.08 11.20
CA ASN A 107 18.83 -18.81 12.32
C ASN A 107 18.03 -17.89 13.26
N LYS A 108 18.50 -16.64 13.47
CA LYS A 108 17.75 -15.65 14.28
C LYS A 108 16.43 -15.29 13.61
N TRP A 109 16.46 -15.12 12.28
CA TRP A 109 15.26 -14.87 11.50
C TRP A 109 14.29 -16.05 11.49
N ALA A 110 14.78 -17.29 11.52
CA ALA A 110 13.94 -18.48 11.67
C ALA A 110 13.25 -18.53 13.05
N LEU A 111 13.95 -18.16 14.13
CA LEU A 111 13.35 -18.04 15.45
C LEU A 111 12.27 -16.95 15.48
N ILE A 112 12.56 -15.76 14.94
CA ILE A 112 11.60 -14.66 14.84
C ILE A 112 10.35 -15.10 14.06
N ALA A 113 10.53 -15.78 12.93
CA ALA A 113 9.42 -16.21 12.09
C ALA A 113 8.56 -17.31 12.76
N LYS A 114 9.13 -18.09 13.68
CA LYS A 114 8.40 -19.09 14.47
C LYS A 114 7.55 -18.47 15.58
N VAL A 115 7.94 -17.30 16.08
CA VAL A 115 7.21 -16.56 17.14
C VAL A 115 6.12 -15.65 16.54
N TYR A 116 6.12 -15.48 15.22
CA TYR A 116 5.20 -14.63 14.46
C TYR A 116 3.92 -15.36 14.07
#